data_AF-A0AAP2HG99-F1
#
_entry.id   AF-A0AAP2HG99-F1
#
_cell.length_a   1.000
_cell.length_b   1.000
_cell.length_c   1.000
_cell.angle_alpha   90.00
_cell.angle_beta   90.00
_cell.angle_gamma   90.00
#
_symmetry.space_group_name_H-M   'P 1'
#
loop_
_entity.id
_entity.type
_entity.pdbx_description
1 polymer ?
#
loop_
_entity_poly.entity_id
_entity_poly.type
_entity_poly.pdbx_seq_one_letter_code
_entity_poly.pdbx_strand_id
1 'polypeptide(L)'
;MENLTDHTPEPSRGSPALRGFCLAWVVFIAAYWTVTSIDPIRNLFWRGYFFLAPPIAVVAVAGFFAVRGEKRFAGGMFAGLVSVMCVIVYLLFSLFFGNSQPIVNGWK
;
A
#
# COMPACT_ATOMS: atom_id res chain seq x y z
N MET A 1 12.71 31.55 41.01
CA MET A 1 12.66 30.10 40.68
C MET A 1 11.84 29.98 39.43
N GLU A 2 12.50 29.86 38.27
CA GLU A 2 11.84 29.71 36.98
C GLU A 2 11.25 28.30 36.90
N ASN A 3 9.97 28.23 36.57
CA ASN A 3 9.18 27.00 36.57
C ASN A 3 9.49 26.21 35.30
N LEU A 4 10.33 25.17 35.43
CA LEU A 4 10.92 24.37 34.34
C LEU A 4 9.99 23.29 33.77
N THR A 5 8.67 23.36 33.99
CA THR A 5 7.71 22.30 33.63
C THR A 5 6.86 22.57 32.38
N ASP A 6 7.38 23.27 31.37
CA ASP A 6 6.58 23.62 30.18
C ASP A 6 7.10 23.03 28.84
N HIS A 7 7.88 21.96 28.91
CA HIS A 7 8.36 21.22 27.73
C HIS A 7 8.12 19.72 27.85
N THR A 8 6.88 19.31 28.13
CA THR A 8 6.41 18.03 27.59
C THR A 8 6.20 18.23 26.09
N PRO A 9 7.00 17.60 25.20
CA PRO A 9 6.69 17.64 23.78
C PRO A 9 5.28 17.06 23.62
N GLU A 10 4.37 17.83 23.02
CA GLU A 10 3.07 17.31 22.63
C GLU A 10 3.29 15.96 21.94
N PRO A 11 2.55 14.90 22.30
CA PRO A 11 2.68 13.63 21.62
C PRO A 11 2.41 13.92 20.15
N SER A 12 3.43 13.70 19.30
CA SER A 12 3.35 14.06 17.90
C SER A 12 2.12 13.38 17.32
N ARG A 13 1.05 14.14 17.13
CA ARG A 13 -0.15 13.68 16.44
C ARG A 13 0.32 13.51 15.00
N GLY A 14 0.79 12.30 14.69
CA GLY A 14 1.40 11.96 13.41
C GLY A 14 0.56 12.51 12.26
N SER A 15 1.24 13.05 11.24
CA SER A 15 0.57 13.87 10.25
C SER A 15 -0.63 13.11 9.63
N PRO A 16 -1.79 13.76 9.46
CA PRO A 16 -2.97 13.08 8.91
C PRO A 16 -2.71 12.49 7.52
N ALA A 17 -1.79 13.06 6.75
CA ALA A 17 -1.32 12.48 5.49
C ALA A 17 -0.54 11.17 5.69
N LEU A 18 0.36 11.09 6.68
CA LEU A 18 1.09 9.86 6.99
C LEU A 18 0.14 8.75 7.46
N ARG A 19 -0.88 9.10 8.26
CA ARG A 19 -1.92 8.15 8.67
C ARG A 19 -2.68 7.59 7.47
N GLY A 20 -3.10 8.45 6.54
CA GLY A 20 -3.76 8.01 5.30
C GLY A 20 -2.86 7.10 4.45
N PHE A 21 -1.57 7.45 4.33
CA PHE A 21 -0.58 6.65 3.61
C PHE A 21 -0.41 5.25 4.22
N CYS A 22 -0.20 5.18 5.54
CA CYS A 22 -0.07 3.89 6.24
C CYS A 22 -1.35 3.06 6.13
N LEU A 23 -2.51 3.68 6.17
CA LEU A 23 -3.79 2.98 6.09
C LEU A 23 -3.99 2.32 4.72
N ALA A 24 -3.59 2.97 3.64
CA ALA A 24 -3.59 2.36 2.30
C ALA A 24 -2.69 1.11 2.24
N TRP A 25 -1.51 1.16 2.86
CA TRP A 25 -0.60 0.03 2.96
C TRP A 25 -1.16 -1.12 3.81
N VAL A 26 -1.79 -0.83 4.95
CA VAL A 26 -2.41 -1.85 5.80
C VAL A 26 -3.53 -2.58 5.06
N VAL A 27 -4.38 -1.85 4.33
CA VAL A 27 -5.44 -2.45 3.50
C VAL A 27 -4.85 -3.38 2.44
N PHE A 28 -3.77 -2.94 1.77
CA PHE A 28 -3.09 -3.76 0.77
C PHE A 28 -2.50 -5.05 1.38
N ILE A 29 -1.76 -4.94 2.49
CA ILE A 29 -1.13 -6.10 3.15
C ILE A 29 -2.19 -7.08 3.65
N ALA A 30 -3.26 -6.59 4.28
CA ALA A 30 -4.33 -7.42 4.79
C ALA A 30 -5.02 -8.19 3.65
N ALA A 31 -5.32 -7.51 2.54
CA ALA A 31 -5.93 -8.14 1.38
C ALA A 31 -4.98 -9.12 0.68
N TYR A 32 -3.69 -8.82 0.61
CA TYR A 32 -2.71 -9.76 0.07
C TYR A 32 -2.61 -11.02 0.94
N TRP A 33 -2.57 -10.86 2.26
CA TRP A 33 -2.49 -11.96 3.22
C TRP A 33 -3.71 -12.90 3.15
N THR A 34 -4.92 -12.35 3.05
CA THR A 34 -6.14 -13.15 2.91
C THR A 34 -6.14 -13.97 1.62
N VAL A 35 -5.55 -13.46 0.53
CA VAL A 35 -5.40 -14.21 -0.73
C VAL A 35 -4.39 -15.32 -0.60
N THR A 36 -3.22 -15.05 -0.01
CA THR A 36 -2.17 -16.06 0.12
C THR A 36 -2.52 -17.18 1.11
N SER A 37 -3.47 -16.94 2.01
CA SER A 37 -3.95 -17.95 2.96
C SER A 37 -5.08 -18.84 2.40
N ILE A 38 -5.74 -18.42 1.32
CA ILE A 38 -6.81 -19.20 0.66
C ILE A 38 -6.21 -19.89 -0.57
N ASP A 39 -5.82 -21.15 -0.41
CA ASP A 39 -5.38 -22.15 -1.41
C ASP A 39 -4.79 -21.64 -2.75
N PRO A 40 -3.47 -21.78 -2.99
CA PRO A 40 -2.77 -21.17 -4.13
C PRO A 40 -3.11 -21.77 -5.52
N ILE A 41 -3.80 -22.90 -5.59
CA ILE A 41 -3.93 -23.69 -6.83
C ILE A 41 -5.28 -23.47 -7.55
N ARG A 42 -6.35 -23.08 -6.86
CA ARG A 42 -7.70 -23.22 -7.42
C ARG A 42 -8.33 -22.00 -8.09
N ASN A 43 -7.78 -20.80 -8.00
CA ASN A 43 -8.53 -19.63 -8.47
C ASN A 43 -7.70 -18.50 -9.08
N LEU A 44 -7.30 -18.65 -10.35
CA LEU A 44 -6.82 -17.54 -11.18
C LEU A 44 -7.82 -16.36 -11.18
N PHE A 45 -9.12 -16.66 -11.19
CA PHE A 45 -10.19 -15.67 -11.20
C PHE A 45 -10.21 -14.82 -9.92
N TRP A 46 -10.11 -15.46 -8.75
CA TRP A 46 -10.04 -14.73 -7.48
C TRP A 46 -8.74 -13.95 -7.34
N ARG A 47 -7.62 -14.47 -7.87
CA ARG A 47 -6.34 -13.78 -7.84
C ARG A 47 -6.37 -12.44 -8.58
N GLY A 48 -7.08 -12.37 -9.72
CA GLY A 48 -7.31 -11.12 -10.44
C GLY A 48 -8.26 -10.16 -9.71
N TYR A 49 -9.35 -10.69 -9.14
CA TYR A 49 -10.32 -9.88 -8.38
C TYR A 49 -9.69 -9.23 -7.15
N PHE A 50 -8.90 -10.00 -6.39
CA PHE A 50 -8.21 -9.48 -5.21
C PHE A 50 -6.98 -8.62 -5.51
N PHE A 51 -6.49 -8.63 -6.75
CA PHE A 51 -5.49 -7.67 -7.18
C PHE A 51 -6.10 -6.28 -7.40
N LEU A 52 -7.35 -6.23 -7.90
CA LEU A 52 -8.08 -5.00 -8.17
C LEU A 52 -8.89 -4.47 -6.96
N ALA A 53 -9.38 -5.35 -6.09
CA ALA A 53 -10.25 -4.97 -4.98
C ALA A 53 -9.60 -4.01 -3.96
N PRO A 54 -8.33 -4.18 -3.53
CA PRO A 54 -7.70 -3.29 -2.56
C PRO A 54 -7.51 -1.86 -3.12
N PRO A 55 -7.04 -1.67 -4.37
CA PRO A 55 -6.99 -0.36 -4.99
C PRO A 55 -8.35 0.33 -5.06
N ILE A 56 -9.40 -0.39 -5.47
CA ILE A 56 -10.77 0.15 -5.56
C ILE A 56 -11.29 0.56 -4.18
N ALA A 57 -11.07 -0.28 -3.16
CA ALA A 57 -11.46 0.03 -1.78
C ALA A 57 -10.76 1.28 -1.26
N VAL A 58 -9.45 1.42 -1.51
CA VAL A 58 -8.69 2.62 -1.10
C VAL A 58 -9.19 3.86 -1.83
N VAL A 59 -9.52 3.78 -3.12
CA VAL A 59 -10.11 4.92 -3.88
C VAL A 59 -11.48 5.31 -3.30
N ALA A 60 -12.35 4.34 -3.02
CA ALA A 60 -13.68 4.61 -2.46
C ALA A 60 -13.59 5.28 -1.07
N VAL A 61 -12.70 4.77 -0.21
CA VAL A 61 -12.47 5.32 1.14
C VAL A 61 -11.84 6.71 1.05
N ALA A 62 -10.81 6.89 0.21
CA ALA A 62 -10.19 8.20 0.01
C ALA A 62 -11.19 9.23 -0.55
N GLY A 63 -12.05 8.82 -1.49
CA GLY A 63 -13.13 9.66 -2.02
C GLY A 63 -14.15 10.07 -0.95
N PHE A 64 -14.54 9.14 -0.08
CA PHE A 64 -15.44 9.43 1.04
C PHE A 64 -14.84 10.46 2.02
N PHE A 65 -13.57 10.32 2.37
CA PHE A 65 -12.87 11.30 3.23
C PHE A 65 -12.65 12.65 2.55
N ALA A 66 -12.44 12.66 1.23
CA ALA A 66 -12.36 13.91 0.46
C ALA A 66 -13.68 14.68 0.50
N VAL A 67 -14.82 13.99 0.36
CA VAL A 67 -16.16 14.59 0.44
C VAL A 67 -16.46 15.11 1.86
N ARG A 68 -15.94 14.44 2.91
CA ARG A 68 -16.02 14.90 4.31
C ARG A 68 -15.11 16.08 4.66
N GLY A 69 -14.31 16.58 3.71
CA GLY A 69 -13.42 17.72 3.92
C GLY A 69 -12.05 17.37 4.49
N GLU A 70 -11.74 16.09 4.71
CA GLU A 70 -10.45 15.62 5.22
C GLU A 70 -9.40 15.47 4.10
N LYS A 71 -9.18 16.56 3.35
CA LYS A 71 -8.35 16.59 2.13
C LYS A 71 -6.90 16.09 2.36
N ARG A 72 -6.32 16.39 3.53
CA ARG A 72 -4.95 15.96 3.88
C ARG A 72 -4.84 14.46 4.12
N PHE A 73 -5.86 13.85 4.73
CA PHE A 73 -5.92 12.41 4.97
C PHE A 73 -6.19 11.65 3.67
N ALA A 74 -7.16 12.13 2.88
CA ALA A 74 -7.45 11.58 1.56
C ALA A 74 -6.23 11.65 0.63
N GLY A 75 -5.51 12.78 0.62
CA GLY A 75 -4.26 12.93 -0.13
C GLY A 75 -3.19 11.93 0.29
N GLY A 76 -3.08 11.65 1.59
CA GLY A 76 -2.22 10.60 2.13
C GLY A 76 -2.60 9.21 1.61
N MET A 77 -3.89 8.88 1.59
CA MET A 77 -4.38 7.62 1.05
C MET A 77 -4.09 7.48 -0.45
N PHE A 78 -4.27 8.55 -1.25
CA PHE A 78 -3.92 8.55 -2.67
C PHE A 78 -2.41 8.37 -2.89
N ALA A 79 -1.57 9.05 -2.12
CA ALA A 79 -0.12 8.87 -2.20
C ALA A 79 0.29 7.42 -1.84
N GLY A 80 -0.34 6.84 -0.82
CA GLY A 80 -0.15 5.43 -0.44
C GLY A 80 -0.58 4.48 -1.54
N LEU A 81 -1.72 4.74 -2.18
CA LEU A 81 -2.21 3.96 -3.31
C LEU A 81 -1.24 3.99 -4.49
N VAL A 82 -0.75 5.17 -4.88
CA VAL A 82 0.21 5.31 -5.98
C VAL A 82 1.50 4.54 -5.67
N SER A 83 1.98 4.63 -4.43
CA SER A 83 3.15 3.86 -3.98
C SER A 83 2.93 2.35 -4.10
N VAL A 84 1.77 1.85 -3.67
CA VAL A 84 1.39 0.43 -3.81
C VAL A 84 1.34 0.03 -5.29
N MET A 85 0.75 0.86 -6.16
CA MET A 85 0.70 0.58 -7.61
C MET A 85 2.11 0.49 -8.21
N CYS A 86 3.04 1.37 -7.83
CA CYS A 86 4.43 1.29 -8.27
C CYS A 86 5.09 -0.03 -7.86
N VAL A 87 4.89 -0.48 -6.61
CA VAL A 87 5.44 -1.75 -6.12
C VAL A 87 4.85 -2.93 -6.88
N ILE A 88 3.54 -2.90 -7.15
CA ILE A 88 2.87 -3.93 -7.93
C ILE A 88 3.45 -3.99 -9.36
N VAL A 89 3.58 -2.85 -10.04
CA VAL A 89 4.15 -2.79 -11.39
C VAL A 89 5.58 -3.30 -11.39
N TYR A 90 6.38 -2.93 -10.39
CA TYR A 90 7.73 -3.44 -10.22
C TYR A 90 7.75 -4.97 -10.06
N LEU A 91 6.91 -5.53 -9.19
CA LEU A 91 6.83 -6.98 -8.97
C LEU A 91 6.38 -7.73 -10.24
N LEU A 92 5.40 -7.20 -10.97
CA LEU A 92 5.00 -7.76 -12.25
C LEU A 92 6.14 -7.71 -13.26
N PHE A 93 6.82 -6.57 -13.38
CA PHE A 93 7.96 -6.43 -14.27
C PHE A 93 9.07 -7.43 -13.92
N SER A 94 9.42 -7.59 -12.64
CA SER A 94 10.38 -8.60 -12.19
C SER A 94 9.93 -10.04 -12.47
N LEU A 95 8.64 -10.35 -12.35
CA LEU A 95 8.11 -11.68 -12.68
C LEU A 95 8.18 -11.99 -14.17
N PHE A 96 7.84 -11.01 -15.03
CA PHE A 96 7.81 -11.21 -16.49
C PHE A 96 9.18 -11.08 -17.16
N PHE A 97 10.06 -10.20 -16.66
CA PHE A 97 11.35 -9.87 -17.28
C PHE A 97 12.57 -10.24 -16.42
N GLY A 98 12.41 -10.46 -15.11
CA GLY A 98 13.51 -10.84 -14.23
C GLY A 98 13.96 -12.31 -14.39
N ASN A 99 13.13 -13.16 -15.01
CA ASN A 99 13.47 -14.55 -15.30
C ASN A 99 14.15 -14.74 -16.68
N SER A 100 14.33 -13.66 -17.44
CA SER A 100 15.11 -13.61 -18.68
C SER A 100 16.58 -13.21 -18.41
N GLN A 101 17.19 -13.79 -17.37
CA GLN A 101 18.64 -13.92 -17.34
C GLN A 101 18.99 -14.99 -18.40
N PRO A 102 19.71 -14.67 -19.48
CA PRO A 102 20.20 -15.72 -20.35
C PRO A 102 21.16 -16.55 -19.49
N ILE A 103 20.87 -17.84 -19.33
CA ILE A 103 21.87 -18.82 -18.90
C ILE A 103 22.92 -18.86 -20.01
N VAL A 104 23.80 -17.87 -20.03
CA VAL A 104 25.07 -17.94 -20.75
C VAL A 104 26.00 -18.72 -19.85
N ASN A 105 25.74 -20.02 -19.74
CA ASN A 105 26.78 -20.97 -19.37
C ASN A 105 27.73 -21.03 -20.56
N GLY A 106 28.60 -20.03 -20.65
CA GLY A 106 29.71 -19.96 -21.59
C GLY A 106 30.82 -20.94 -21.21
N TRP A 107 30.50 -22.23 -21.17
CA TRP A 107 31.48 -23.32 -21.03
C TRP A 107 31.10 -24.49 -21.96
N LYS A 108 31.52 -24.37 -23.21
CA LYS A 108 32.10 -25.48 -23.98
C LYS A 108 32.94 -24.94 -25.13
#